data_AF-A0A1G4QD65-F1
#
_entry.id   AF-A0A1G4QD65-F1
#
_cell.length_a   1.000
_cell.length_b   1.000
_cell.length_c   1.000
_cell.angle_alpha   90.00
_cell.angle_beta   90.00
_cell.angle_gamma   90.00
#
_symmetry.space_group_name_H-M   'P 1'
#
loop_
_entity.id
_entity.type
_entity.pdbx_description
1 polymer ?
#
loop_
_entity_poly.entity_id
_entity_poly.type
_entity_poly.pdbx_seq_one_letter_code
_entity_poly.pdbx_strand_id
1 'polypeptide(L)'
;MVEQQKGGQIDGKQSRVDILLFECAEDKVNFNKKSKESKNNNEPIPNEDILLIAEVKSPSFNFDSKDKAGEAEDQLYRYLNQYQKHYGILSNGKIWRLYDKSKVLYGEKRYIEFDFSKIEEKEEYKEQDGFFYLAIL
;
A
#
# COMPACT_ATOMS: atom_id res chain seq x y z
N MET A 1 10.26 3.36 -24.85
CA MET A 1 10.95 3.22 -23.55
C MET A 1 10.40 4.30 -22.65
N VAL A 2 9.70 3.95 -21.58
CA VAL A 2 9.21 4.93 -20.61
C VAL A 2 10.35 5.19 -19.64
N GLU A 3 10.82 6.44 -19.55
CA GLU A 3 11.81 6.85 -18.56
C GLU A 3 11.23 6.64 -17.16
N GLN A 4 11.80 5.70 -16.42
CA GLN A 4 11.52 5.55 -15.00
C GLN A 4 12.04 6.80 -14.29
N GLN A 5 11.16 7.47 -13.52
CA GLN A 5 11.60 8.53 -12.63
C GLN A 5 12.65 7.96 -11.66
N LYS A 6 13.80 8.65 -11.57
CA LYS A 6 14.88 8.33 -10.64
C LYS A 6 14.31 8.28 -9.23
N GLY A 7 14.40 7.11 -8.59
CA GLY A 7 14.08 6.95 -7.19
C GLY A 7 14.95 7.87 -6.36
N GLY A 8 14.38 8.98 -5.90
CA GLY A 8 15.03 9.86 -4.94
C GLY A 8 15.23 9.10 -3.64
N GLN A 9 16.44 9.13 -3.11
CA GLN A 9 16.72 8.76 -1.73
C GLN A 9 15.97 9.76 -0.85
N ILE A 10 14.95 9.31 -0.13
CA ILE A 10 14.10 10.20 0.67
C ILE A 10 14.66 10.24 2.10
N ASP A 11 14.97 11.45 2.55
CA ASP A 11 15.45 11.80 3.88
C ASP A 11 14.79 11.01 5.01
N GLY A 12 15.62 10.34 5.81
CA GLY A 12 15.64 10.28 7.29
C GLY A 12 14.37 9.97 8.12
N LYS A 13 13.16 10.11 7.60
CA LYS A 13 11.92 9.68 8.26
C LYS A 13 11.73 8.22 7.90
N GLN A 14 11.78 7.34 8.91
CA GLN A 14 11.25 5.99 8.79
C GLN A 14 9.75 6.07 8.48
N SER A 15 9.38 6.20 7.21
CA SER A 15 8.01 5.93 6.80
C SER A 15 7.83 4.42 6.82
N ARG A 16 7.10 3.94 7.82
CA ARG A 16 6.72 2.53 7.96
C ARG A 16 5.45 2.32 7.15
N VAL A 17 5.51 1.35 6.24
CA VAL A 17 4.32 0.83 5.55
C VAL A 17 3.41 0.18 6.59
N ASP A 18 2.10 0.42 6.49
CA ASP A 18 1.11 -0.20 7.39
C ASP A 18 1.11 -1.73 7.22
N ILE A 19 0.94 -2.21 5.98
CA ILE A 19 0.87 -3.64 5.68
C ILE A 19 1.81 -4.02 4.53
N LEU A 20 2.63 -5.03 4.79
CA LEU A 20 3.37 -5.79 3.78
C LEU A 20 2.81 -7.21 3.72
N LEU A 21 2.34 -7.62 2.55
CA LEU A 21 1.85 -8.97 2.30
C LEU A 21 2.98 -9.84 1.74
N PHE A 22 3.09 -11.06 2.26
CA PHE A 22 4.05 -12.08 1.87
C PHE A 22 3.30 -13.34 1.45
N GLU A 23 3.91 -14.18 0.61
CA GLU A 23 3.29 -15.44 0.16
C GLU A 23 3.16 -16.43 1.31
N CYS A 24 4.22 -16.55 2.11
CA CYS A 24 4.25 -17.41 3.30
C CYS A 24 4.94 -16.74 4.50
N ALA A 25 4.89 -17.42 5.66
CA ALA A 25 5.49 -16.93 6.89
C ALA A 25 7.03 -16.90 6.80
N GLU A 26 7.61 -17.87 6.10
CA GLU A 26 9.05 -17.98 5.86
C GLU A 26 9.58 -16.76 5.11
N ASP A 27 8.87 -16.28 4.08
CA ASP A 27 9.24 -15.09 3.32
C ASP A 27 9.27 -13.84 4.20
N LYS A 28 8.28 -13.68 5.09
CA LYS A 28 8.26 -12.58 6.05
C LYS A 28 9.46 -12.64 7.00
N VAL A 29 9.81 -13.83 7.50
CA VAL A 29 10.98 -14.01 8.38
C VAL A 29 12.27 -13.67 7.64
N ASN A 30 12.41 -14.17 6.41
CA ASN A 30 13.56 -13.90 5.54
C ASN A 30 13.70 -12.41 5.24
N PHE A 31 12.61 -11.75 4.84
CA PHE A 31 12.58 -10.31 4.61
C PHE A 31 13.02 -9.52 5.84
N ASN A 32 12.48 -9.85 7.03
CA ASN A 32 12.83 -9.13 8.26
C ASN A 32 14.31 -9.27 8.62
N LYS A 33 14.89 -10.46 8.42
CA LYS A 33 16.32 -10.70 8.63
C LYS A 33 17.16 -9.86 7.67
N LYS A 34 16.91 -9.99 6.36
CA LYS A 34 17.67 -9.27 5.33
C LYS A 34 17.48 -7.74 5.46
N SER A 35 16.27 -7.26 5.74
CA SER A 35 15.98 -5.83 5.94
C SER A 35 16.79 -5.23 7.09
N LYS A 36 16.97 -5.99 8.18
CA LYS A 36 17.79 -5.57 9.32
C LYS A 36 19.28 -5.49 8.93
N GLU A 37 19.77 -6.46 8.17
CA GLU A 37 21.14 -6.47 7.64
C GLU A 37 21.38 -5.29 6.69
N SER A 38 20.49 -5.06 5.72
CA SER A 38 20.59 -3.94 4.77
C SER A 38 20.61 -2.58 5.46
N LYS A 39 19.80 -2.38 6.51
CA LYS A 39 19.80 -1.14 7.30
C LYS A 39 21.12 -0.90 8.02
N ASN A 40 21.75 -1.95 8.54
CA ASN A 40 23.04 -1.82 9.22
C ASN A 40 24.17 -1.52 8.22
N ASN A 41 24.05 -2.00 6.99
CA ASN A 41 25.06 -1.85 5.94
C ASN A 41 24.82 -0.67 4.99
N ASN A 42 23.75 0.12 5.19
CA ASN A 42 23.28 1.15 4.25
C ASN A 42 23.04 0.61 2.82
N GLU A 43 22.55 -0.62 2.71
CA GLU A 43 22.21 -1.27 1.44
C GLU A 43 20.72 -1.11 1.11
N PRO A 44 20.33 -1.27 -0.17
CA PRO A 44 18.92 -1.29 -0.56
C PRO A 44 18.14 -2.38 0.19
N ILE A 45 16.91 -2.06 0.59
CA ILE A 45 16.03 -3.05 1.25
C ILE A 45 15.58 -4.07 0.20
N PRO A 46 15.75 -5.38 0.46
CA PRO A 46 15.27 -6.42 -0.45
C PRO A 46 13.77 -6.36 -0.56
N ASN A 47 13.25 -6.60 -1.76
CA ASN A 47 11.82 -6.46 -2.03
C ASN A 47 11.19 -7.71 -2.65
N GLU A 48 12.00 -8.71 -3.00
CA GLU A 48 11.59 -9.88 -3.79
C GLU A 48 10.46 -10.65 -3.09
N ASP A 49 10.58 -10.79 -1.77
CA ASP A 49 9.67 -11.53 -0.89
C ASP A 49 8.31 -10.80 -0.67
N ILE A 50 8.19 -9.51 -1.03
CA ILE A 50 6.95 -8.72 -0.84
C ILE A 50 6.00 -8.93 -2.02
N LEU A 51 4.80 -9.46 -1.77
CA LEU A 51 3.75 -9.59 -2.79
C LEU A 51 3.00 -8.28 -3.03
N LEU A 52 2.55 -7.64 -1.94
CA LEU A 52 1.69 -6.47 -2.01
C LEU A 52 1.99 -5.50 -0.88
N ILE A 53 1.79 -4.23 -1.18
CA ILE A 53 1.89 -3.12 -0.23
C ILE A 53 0.50 -2.53 -0.06
N ALA A 54 0.06 -2.37 1.18
CA ALA A 54 -1.17 -1.63 1.47
C ALA A 54 -0.90 -0.52 2.49
N GLU A 55 -1.44 0.66 2.18
CA GLU A 55 -1.55 1.80 3.07
C GLU A 55 -3.00 1.90 3.54
N VAL A 56 -3.18 2.06 4.86
CA VAL A 56 -4.49 2.04 5.49
C VAL A 56 -4.74 3.36 6.22
N LYS A 57 -5.85 4.01 5.90
CA LYS A 57 -6.31 5.23 6.57
C LYS A 57 -7.40 4.92 7.56
N SER A 58 -7.64 5.86 8.48
CA SER A 58 -8.73 5.73 9.45
C SER A 58 -10.07 5.53 8.72
N PRO A 59 -11.03 4.79 9.30
CA PRO A 59 -12.34 4.60 8.68
C PRO A 59 -13.09 5.90 8.35
N SER A 60 -12.80 6.98 9.07
CA SER A 60 -13.33 8.32 8.84
C SER A 60 -12.64 9.10 7.70
N PHE A 61 -11.61 8.53 7.07
CA PHE A 61 -10.89 9.17 5.98
C PHE A 61 -11.78 9.31 4.76
N ASN A 62 -11.90 10.53 4.24
CA ASN A 62 -12.71 10.81 3.07
C ASN A 62 -11.85 10.91 1.80
N PHE A 63 -12.07 9.98 0.89
CA PHE A 63 -11.40 9.92 -0.40
C PHE A 63 -11.85 11.00 -1.41
N ASP A 64 -12.96 11.69 -1.17
CA ASP A 64 -13.44 12.81 -2.00
C ASP A 64 -12.67 14.12 -1.72
N SER A 65 -11.98 14.18 -0.58
CA SER A 65 -11.10 15.31 -0.25
C SER A 65 -9.83 15.21 -1.09
N LYS A 66 -9.81 15.92 -2.23
CA LYS A 66 -8.70 15.88 -3.21
C LYS A 66 -7.32 16.04 -2.58
N ASP A 67 -7.16 17.01 -1.68
CA ASP A 67 -5.87 17.29 -1.03
C ASP A 67 -5.42 16.09 -0.17
N LYS A 68 -6.29 15.58 0.70
CA LYS A 68 -5.99 14.45 1.58
C LYS A 68 -5.78 13.15 0.81
N ALA A 69 -6.62 12.91 -0.22
CA ALA A 69 -6.49 11.76 -1.09
C ALA A 69 -5.15 11.80 -1.85
N GLY A 70 -4.77 12.97 -2.38
CA GLY A 70 -3.49 13.18 -3.04
C GLY A 70 -2.29 12.87 -2.12
N GLU A 71 -2.30 13.37 -0.88
CA GLU A 71 -1.25 13.08 0.10
C GLU A 71 -1.13 11.58 0.42
N ALA A 72 -2.27 10.90 0.59
CA ALA A 72 -2.31 9.47 0.88
C ALA A 72 -1.81 8.63 -0.32
N GLU A 73 -2.16 9.03 -1.54
CA GLU A 73 -1.67 8.41 -2.76
C GLU A 73 -0.17 8.60 -2.93
N ASP A 74 0.33 9.82 -2.72
CA ASP A 74 1.76 10.13 -2.82
C ASP A 74 2.55 9.33 -1.78
N GLN A 75 1.98 9.10 -0.59
CA GLN A 75 2.54 8.21 0.40
C GLN A 75 2.63 6.76 -0.10
N LEU A 76 1.55 6.21 -0.67
CA LEU A 76 1.58 4.87 -1.29
C LEU A 76 2.66 4.79 -2.38
N TYR A 77 2.74 5.78 -3.27
CA TYR A 77 3.74 5.78 -4.33
C TYR A 77 5.17 5.86 -3.82
N ARG A 78 5.44 6.58 -2.71
CA ARG A 78 6.75 6.54 -2.05
C ARG A 78 7.13 5.12 -1.64
N TYR A 79 6.19 4.34 -1.09
CA TYR A 79 6.45 2.95 -0.73
C TYR A 79 6.65 2.06 -1.96
N LEU A 80 5.78 2.18 -2.96
CA LEU A 80 5.93 1.43 -4.22
C LEU A 80 7.26 1.72 -4.90
N ASN A 81 7.80 2.93 -4.77
CA ASN A 81 9.13 3.27 -5.26
C ASN A 81 10.24 2.71 -4.36
N GLN A 82 10.12 2.85 -3.04
CA GLN A 82 11.10 2.30 -2.09
C GLN A 82 11.30 0.79 -2.28
N TYR A 83 10.22 0.03 -2.47
CA TYR A 83 10.24 -1.42 -2.63
C TYR A 83 10.18 -1.88 -4.09
N GLN A 84 10.30 -0.95 -5.07
CA GLN A 84 10.27 -1.26 -6.50
C GLN A 84 9.06 -2.12 -6.94
N LYS A 85 7.88 -1.84 -6.37
CA LYS A 85 6.62 -2.50 -6.73
C LYS A 85 5.79 -1.66 -7.69
N HIS A 86 4.98 -2.35 -8.49
CA HIS A 86 4.07 -1.72 -9.45
C HIS A 86 2.66 -1.54 -8.89
N TYR A 87 2.21 -2.45 -8.02
CA TYR A 87 0.85 -2.48 -7.50
C TYR A 87 0.81 -2.22 -6.00
N GLY A 88 -0.21 -1.50 -5.55
CA GLY A 88 -0.46 -1.26 -4.14
C GLY A 88 -1.92 -0.91 -3.85
N ILE A 89 -2.31 -1.07 -2.58
CA ILE A 89 -3.66 -0.76 -2.11
C ILE A 89 -3.62 0.48 -1.23
N LEU A 90 -4.60 1.36 -1.41
CA LEU A 90 -4.96 2.38 -0.43
C LEU A 90 -6.39 2.12 0.04
N SER A 91 -6.60 2.02 1.34
CA SER A 91 -7.91 1.68 1.89
C SER A 91 -8.23 2.46 3.16
N ASN A 92 -9.51 2.68 3.43
CA ASN A 92 -10.01 3.09 4.76
C ASN A 92 -10.89 2.00 5.40
N GLY A 93 -10.78 0.76 4.93
CA GLY A 93 -11.62 -0.37 5.31
C GLY A 93 -12.91 -0.47 4.49
N LYS A 94 -13.56 0.65 4.15
CA LYS A 94 -14.81 0.69 3.36
C LYS A 94 -14.57 0.83 1.87
N ILE A 95 -13.64 1.70 1.49
CA ILE A 95 -13.22 1.92 0.12
C ILE A 95 -11.83 1.33 -0.05
N TRP A 96 -11.65 0.52 -1.09
CA TRP A 96 -10.37 -0.06 -1.46
C TRP A 96 -10.01 0.39 -2.86
N ARG A 97 -8.86 1.04 -3.00
CA ARG A 97 -8.32 1.47 -4.29
C ARG A 97 -7.06 0.69 -4.62
N LEU A 98 -7.12 -0.09 -5.70
CA LEU A 98 -5.98 -0.82 -6.24
C LEU A 98 -5.29 0.05 -7.30
N TYR A 99 -4.08 0.50 -6.99
CA TYR A 99 -3.27 1.35 -7.87
C TYR A 99 -2.32 0.50 -8.72
N ASP A 100 -2.15 0.91 -9.98
CA ASP A 100 -1.09 0.44 -10.88
C ASP A 100 -0.18 1.62 -11.26
N LYS A 101 1.03 1.64 -10.70
CA LYS A 101 2.05 2.67 -10.93
C LYS A 101 2.47 2.76 -12.40
N SER A 102 2.36 1.67 -13.17
CA SER A 102 2.70 1.67 -14.60
C SER A 102 1.69 2.44 -15.46
N LYS A 103 0.49 2.72 -14.94
CA LYS A 103 -0.61 3.39 -15.64
C LYS A 103 -0.74 4.86 -15.30
N VAL A 104 0.21 5.42 -14.56
CA VAL A 104 0.28 6.86 -14.27
C VAL A 104 0.76 7.57 -15.53
N LEU A 105 -0.18 7.83 -16.44
CA LEU A 105 0.03 8.59 -17.67
C LEU A 105 -0.66 9.95 -17.51
N TYR A 106 0.07 11.03 -17.75
CA TYR A 106 -0.46 12.39 -17.91
C TYR A 106 -1.31 12.95 -16.74
N GLY A 107 -1.00 12.56 -15.50
CA GLY A 107 -1.62 13.16 -14.30
C GLY A 107 -2.98 12.58 -13.92
N GLU A 108 -3.54 11.66 -14.71
CA GLU A 108 -4.71 10.88 -14.29
C GLU A 108 -4.23 9.61 -13.55
N LYS A 109 -4.36 9.64 -12.21
CA LYS A 109 -4.13 8.46 -11.39
C LYS A 109 -5.27 7.47 -11.63
N ARG A 110 -4.94 6.31 -12.20
CA ARG A 110 -5.91 5.23 -12.47
C ARG A 110 -5.79 4.17 -11.38
N TYR A 111 -6.89 3.99 -10.65
CA TYR A 111 -7.08 2.89 -9.71
C TYR A 111 -8.38 2.17 -10.05
N ILE A 112 -8.47 0.90 -9.65
CA ILE A 112 -9.75 0.20 -9.56
C ILE A 112 -10.27 0.43 -8.15
N GLU A 113 -11.49 0.97 -8.04
CA GLU A 113 -12.14 1.21 -6.76
C GLU A 113 -13.17 0.12 -6.47
N PHE A 114 -13.11 -0.40 -5.26
CA PHE A 114 -14.14 -1.26 -4.68
C PHE A 114 -14.77 -0.50 -3.52
N ASP A 115 -16.05 -0.18 -3.66
CA ASP A 115 -16.85 0.46 -2.62
C ASP A 115 -17.67 -0.59 -1.86
N PHE A 116 -17.25 -0.85 -0.63
CA PHE A 116 -17.89 -1.79 0.28
C PHE A 116 -18.74 -1.07 1.34
N SER A 117 -18.99 0.23 1.21
CA SER A 117 -19.77 1.01 2.19
C SER A 117 -21.17 0.45 2.44
N LYS A 118 -21.75 -0.25 1.46
CA LYS A 118 -23.10 -0.84 1.52
C LYS A 118 -23.13 -2.31 1.92
N ILE A 119 -21.98 -2.95 2.16
CA ILE A 119 -21.96 -4.37 2.58
C ILE A 119 -22.51 -4.52 4.00
N GLU A 120 -22.29 -3.53 4.87
CA GLU A 120 -22.85 -3.48 6.24
C GLU A 120 -24.41 -3.45 6.25
N GLU A 121 -25.06 -3.10 5.13
CA GLU A 121 -26.53 -2.98 5.03
C GLU A 121 -27.25 -4.32 4.83
N LYS A 122 -26.52 -5.41 4.57
CA LYS A 122 -27.10 -6.74 4.30
C LYS A 122 -26.74 -7.72 5.41
N GLU A 123 -27.75 -8.22 6.12
CA GLU A 123 -27.57 -9.15 7.25
C GLU A 123 -26.80 -10.44 6.91
N GLU A 124 -26.83 -10.85 5.64
CA GLU A 124 -26.15 -12.05 5.12
C GLU A 124 -24.62 -11.95 5.14
N TYR A 125 -24.05 -10.73 5.25
CA TYR A 125 -22.61 -10.51 5.28
C TYR A 125 -22.02 -10.28 6.68
N LYS A 126 -22.83 -10.42 7.76
CA LYS A 126 -22.34 -10.32 9.15
C LYS A 126 -21.20 -11.32 9.46
N GLU A 127 -21.13 -12.46 8.77
CA GLU A 127 -20.02 -13.43 8.93
C GLU A 127 -18.75 -13.01 8.16
N GLN A 128 -18.85 -12.09 7.19
CA GLN A 128 -17.72 -11.53 6.44
C GLN A 128 -17.12 -10.28 7.11
N ASP A 129 -17.66 -9.86 8.24
CA ASP A 129 -17.09 -8.81 9.12
C ASP A 129 -15.58 -9.01 9.35
N GLY A 130 -15.11 -10.26 9.42
CA GLY A 130 -13.69 -10.59 9.57
C GLY A 130 -12.77 -10.06 8.45
N PHE A 131 -13.26 -9.95 7.21
CA PHE A 131 -12.51 -9.35 6.10
C PHE A 131 -12.41 -7.81 6.23
N PHE A 132 -13.41 -7.17 6.84
CA PHE A 132 -13.38 -5.73 7.14
C PHE A 132 -12.43 -5.41 8.30
N TYR A 133 -12.40 -6.25 9.33
CA TYR A 133 -11.51 -6.06 10.48
C TYR A 133 -10.03 -6.33 10.19
N LEU A 134 -9.69 -7.07 9.13
CA LEU A 134 -8.29 -7.24 8.71
C LEU A 134 -7.63 -5.90 8.30
N ALA A 135 -8.43 -4.89 7.94
CA ALA A 135 -7.97 -3.54 7.64
C ALA A 135 -8.03 -2.58 8.85
N ILE A 136 -8.39 -3.04 10.05
CA ILE A 136 -8.54 -2.20 11.26
C ILE A 136 -7.52 -2.60 12.36
N LEU A 137 -6.70 -3.63 12.14
CA LEU A 137 -5.67 -4.08 13.10
C LEU A 137 -4.26 -3.57 12.78
#